data_AF-A0A2H4RFZ3-F1
#
_entry.id   AF-A0A2H4RFZ3-F1
#
_cell.length_a   1.000
_cell.length_b   1.000
_cell.length_c   1.000
_cell.angle_alpha   90.00
_cell.angle_beta   90.00
_cell.angle_gamma   90.00
#
_symmetry.space_group_name_H-M   'P 1'
#
loop_
_entity.id
_entity.type
_entity.pdbx_description
1 polymer ?
#
loop_
_entity_poly.entity_id
_entity_poly.type
_entity_poly.pdbx_seq_one_letter_code
_entity_poly.pdbx_strand_id
1 'polypeptide(L)'
;MTRTKRGYPARRHRTKSGSFVSSFRGAHSRLTRTIAEQEIRALFSAHRDRDKQKINFRRLWITRINAAIRERVRYYNYSKFIRDLYKRQLLFNRKILAQITIASRNCLYLISNEIRIEYIKKFINIAIFVNKAIFANKVARIISYIQGKWELL
;
A
#
# COMPACT_ATOMS: atom_id res chain seq x y z
N MET A 1 27.21 56.51 -20.09
CA MET A 1 26.05 55.73 -19.59
C MET A 1 25.17 56.62 -18.72
N THR A 2 23.85 56.54 -18.87
CA THR A 2 22.90 57.42 -18.16
C THR A 2 22.54 56.84 -16.78
N ARG A 3 22.51 57.68 -15.73
CA ARG A 3 22.13 57.28 -14.37
C ARG A 3 20.62 57.02 -14.27
N THR A 4 20.19 55.76 -14.15
CA THR A 4 18.78 55.40 -13.97
C THR A 4 18.42 55.21 -12.49
N LYS A 5 17.27 55.73 -12.05
CA LYS A 5 16.79 55.59 -10.66
C LYS A 5 16.30 54.15 -10.38
N ARG A 6 16.65 53.58 -9.22
CA ARG A 6 16.31 52.19 -8.81
C ARG A 6 15.04 52.04 -7.97
N GLY A 7 14.34 53.13 -7.65
CA GLY A 7 13.25 53.13 -6.67
C GLY A 7 12.05 52.26 -7.06
N TYR A 8 11.56 52.40 -8.31
CA TYR A 8 10.40 51.65 -8.78
C TYR A 8 10.65 50.13 -8.88
N PRO A 9 11.75 49.65 -9.48
CA PRO A 9 12.10 48.22 -9.47
C PRO A 9 12.18 47.63 -8.05
N ALA A 10 12.83 48.33 -7.12
CA ALA A 10 12.97 47.87 -5.74
C ALA A 10 11.61 47.77 -5.02
N ARG A 11 10.69 48.72 -5.23
CA ARG A 11 9.33 48.67 -4.68
C ARG A 11 8.57 47.46 -5.22
N ARG A 12 8.64 47.21 -6.53
CA ARG A 12 7.98 46.05 -7.18
C ARG A 12 8.43 44.71 -6.60
N HIS A 13 9.73 44.53 -6.37
CA HIS A 13 10.25 43.30 -5.75
C HIS A 13 9.73 43.10 -4.32
N ARG A 14 9.73 44.17 -3.50
CA ARG A 14 9.22 44.11 -2.12
C ARG A 14 7.72 43.82 -2.06
N THR A 15 6.91 44.42 -2.94
CA THR A 15 5.46 44.12 -3.01
C THR A 15 5.21 42.68 -3.42
N LYS A 16 6.02 42.12 -4.33
CA LYS A 16 5.90 40.71 -4.74
C LYS A 16 6.20 39.76 -3.56
N SER A 17 7.36 39.88 -2.93
CA SER A 17 7.72 39.05 -1.76
C SER A 17 6.77 39.28 -0.57
N GLY A 18 6.30 40.51 -0.35
CA GLY A 18 5.32 40.82 0.69
C GLY A 18 3.98 40.12 0.47
N SER A 19 3.52 39.99 -0.79
CA SER A 19 2.27 39.28 -1.10
C SER A 19 2.34 37.78 -0.73
N PHE A 20 3.48 37.13 -1.00
CA PHE A 20 3.73 35.73 -0.66
C PHE A 20 3.68 35.49 0.86
N VAL A 21 4.19 36.45 1.64
CA VAL A 21 4.37 36.29 3.10
C VAL A 21 3.26 36.95 3.93
N SER A 22 2.19 37.43 3.29
CA SER A 22 1.08 38.15 3.93
C SER A 22 0.40 37.38 5.07
N SER A 23 0.34 36.05 4.99
CA SER A 23 -0.28 35.18 6.01
C SER A 23 0.65 34.80 7.17
N PHE A 24 1.93 35.18 7.11
CA PHE A 24 2.91 34.80 8.13
C PHE A 24 2.79 35.69 9.38
N ARG A 25 3.15 35.13 10.53
CA ARG A 25 3.00 35.80 11.83
C ARG A 25 4.21 36.67 12.15
N GLY A 26 3.96 37.81 12.78
CA GLY A 26 4.98 38.65 13.42
C GLY A 26 5.96 39.30 12.45
N ALA A 27 7.26 39.21 12.78
CA ALA A 27 8.33 39.84 11.99
C ALA A 27 8.48 39.25 10.59
N HIS A 28 8.01 38.01 10.36
CA HIS A 28 8.14 37.34 9.08
C HIS A 28 7.28 37.98 7.98
N SER A 29 6.17 38.64 8.30
CA SER A 29 5.33 39.34 7.32
C SER A 29 5.61 40.84 7.18
N ARG A 30 6.50 41.39 8.01
CA ARG A 30 6.75 42.85 8.11
C ARG A 30 8.13 43.28 7.63
N LEU A 31 9.20 42.57 8.02
CA LEU A 31 10.57 43.00 7.73
C LEU A 31 11.07 42.39 6.42
N THR A 32 11.60 43.20 5.50
CA THR A 32 12.00 42.73 4.16
C THR A 32 13.09 41.66 4.18
N ARG A 33 13.98 41.69 5.18
CA ARG A 33 15.06 40.70 5.32
C ARG A 33 14.52 39.35 5.78
N THR A 34 13.68 39.33 6.82
CA THR A 34 13.08 38.11 7.35
C THR A 34 12.08 37.50 6.36
N ILE A 35 11.37 38.32 5.58
CA ILE A 35 10.50 37.90 4.48
C ILE A 35 11.29 37.04 3.49
N ALA A 36 12.45 37.52 3.02
CA ALA A 36 13.26 36.80 2.04
C ALA A 36 13.79 35.47 2.58
N GLU A 37 14.28 35.46 3.83
CA GLU A 37 14.74 34.23 4.49
C GLU A 37 13.60 33.22 4.64
N GLN A 38 12.40 33.68 5.00
CA GLN A 38 11.24 32.83 5.20
C GLN A 38 10.66 32.31 3.88
N GLU A 39 10.66 33.14 2.83
CA GLU A 39 10.25 32.76 1.48
C GLU A 39 11.10 31.59 0.97
N ILE A 40 12.42 31.67 1.10
CA ILE A 40 13.35 30.59 0.70
C ILE A 40 13.05 29.29 1.48
N ARG A 41 12.90 29.38 2.81
CA ARG A 41 12.60 28.22 3.68
C ARG A 41 11.26 27.58 3.34
N ALA A 42 10.24 28.39 3.09
CA ALA A 42 8.90 27.92 2.75
C ALA A 42 8.90 27.20 1.39
N LEU A 43 9.56 27.76 0.37
CA LEU A 43 9.67 27.16 -0.95
C LEU A 43 10.46 25.85 -0.92
N PHE A 44 11.56 25.79 -0.18
CA PHE A 44 12.34 24.57 0.00
C PHE A 44 11.52 23.46 0.69
N SER A 45 10.82 23.82 1.77
CA SER A 45 9.95 22.88 2.49
C SER A 45 8.81 22.39 1.60
N ALA A 46 8.15 23.29 0.86
CA ALA A 46 7.08 22.94 -0.05
C ALA A 46 7.54 21.99 -1.16
N HIS A 47 8.72 22.22 -1.74
CA HIS A 47 9.29 21.33 -2.75
C HIS A 47 9.55 19.94 -2.18
N ARG A 48 10.27 19.86 -1.05
CA ARG A 48 10.57 18.61 -0.35
C ARG A 48 9.29 17.85 0.06
N ASP A 49 8.27 18.56 0.52
CA ASP A 49 7.07 17.94 1.08
C ASP A 49 6.12 17.42 -0.01
N ARG A 50 6.16 17.97 -1.25
CA ARG A 50 5.43 17.40 -2.41
C ARG A 50 5.81 15.94 -2.66
N ASP A 51 7.10 15.60 -2.57
CA ASP A 51 7.56 14.23 -2.74
C ASP A 51 7.18 13.35 -1.56
N LYS A 52 7.31 13.89 -0.34
CA LYS A 52 6.92 13.19 0.89
C LYS A 52 5.41 12.93 1.01
N GLN A 53 4.56 13.76 0.40
CA GLN A 53 3.11 13.55 0.43
C GLN A 53 2.72 12.16 -0.09
N LYS A 54 3.38 11.65 -1.14
CA LYS A 54 3.14 10.29 -1.66
C LYS A 54 3.37 9.21 -0.60
N ILE A 55 4.42 9.35 0.20
CA ILE A 55 4.78 8.44 1.29
C ILE A 55 3.77 8.59 2.45
N ASN A 56 3.41 9.82 2.81
CA ASN A 56 2.47 10.10 3.90
C ASN A 56 1.08 9.54 3.59
N PHE A 57 0.57 9.70 2.38
CA PHE A 57 -0.69 9.09 1.96
C PHE A 57 -0.62 7.57 1.98
N ARG A 58 0.49 6.98 1.51
CA ARG A 58 0.67 5.53 1.57
C ARG A 58 0.67 5.02 3.02
N ARG A 59 1.35 5.70 3.93
CA ARG A 59 1.34 5.39 5.38
C ARG A 59 -0.09 5.43 5.93
N LEU A 60 -0.84 6.48 5.62
CA LEU A 60 -2.24 6.62 6.04
C LEU A 60 -3.12 5.46 5.53
N TRP A 61 -2.99 5.08 4.27
CA TRP A 61 -3.76 3.96 3.70
C TRP A 61 -3.43 2.64 4.37
N ILE A 62 -2.15 2.37 4.64
CA ILE A 62 -1.72 1.16 5.37
C ILE A 62 -2.33 1.14 6.77
N THR A 63 -2.27 2.25 7.50
CA THR A 63 -2.85 2.35 8.85
C THR A 63 -4.35 2.07 8.84
N ARG A 64 -5.08 2.64 7.89
CA ARG A 64 -6.53 2.43 7.73
C ARG A 64 -6.87 0.97 7.45
N ILE A 65 -6.18 0.35 6.50
CA ILE A 65 -6.40 -1.05 6.14
C ILE A 65 -6.04 -1.96 7.34
N ASN A 66 -4.94 -1.68 8.03
CA ASN A 66 -4.50 -2.47 9.18
C ASN A 66 -5.51 -2.39 10.34
N ALA A 67 -6.07 -1.22 10.61
CA ALA A 67 -7.11 -1.05 11.61
C ALA A 67 -8.35 -1.90 11.30
N ALA A 68 -8.82 -1.86 10.06
CA ALA A 68 -10.01 -2.63 9.65
C ALA A 68 -9.78 -4.15 9.67
N ILE A 69 -8.59 -4.61 9.26
CA ILE A 69 -8.23 -6.03 9.34
C ILE A 69 -8.24 -6.49 10.79
N ARG A 70 -7.67 -5.71 11.71
CA ARG A 70 -7.65 -6.04 13.15
C ARG A 70 -9.03 -6.09 13.78
N GLU A 71 -9.94 -5.19 13.38
CA GLU A 71 -11.33 -5.17 13.89
C GLU A 71 -12.11 -6.41 13.44
N ARG A 72 -11.97 -6.81 12.17
CA ARG A 72 -12.88 -7.79 11.53
C ARG A 72 -12.33 -9.21 11.45
N VAL A 73 -11.01 -9.38 11.47
CA VAL A 73 -10.36 -10.66 11.18
C VAL A 73 -9.39 -11.02 12.30
N ARG A 74 -9.90 -11.76 13.30
CA ARG A 74 -9.23 -12.08 14.58
C ARG A 74 -7.82 -12.71 14.45
N TYR A 75 -7.46 -13.31 13.30
CA TYR A 75 -6.18 -14.02 13.10
C TYR A 75 -5.41 -13.60 11.85
N TYR A 76 -5.75 -12.47 11.26
CA TYR A 76 -5.19 -12.06 9.98
C TYR A 76 -4.45 -10.74 10.10
N ASN A 77 -3.25 -10.69 9.50
CA ASN A 77 -2.37 -9.53 9.56
C ASN A 77 -2.30 -8.87 8.18
N TYR A 78 -2.14 -7.55 8.14
CA TYR A 78 -2.00 -6.80 6.89
C TYR A 78 -0.97 -7.40 5.92
N SER A 79 0.21 -7.81 6.40
CA SER A 79 1.25 -8.41 5.55
C SER A 79 0.81 -9.74 4.92
N LYS A 80 0.05 -10.56 5.65
CA LYS A 80 -0.51 -11.81 5.11
C LYS A 80 -1.57 -11.51 4.06
N PHE A 81 -2.46 -10.56 4.35
CA PHE A 81 -3.50 -10.12 3.42
C PHE A 81 -2.95 -9.64 2.09
N ILE A 82 -1.99 -8.72 2.12
CA ILE A 82 -1.37 -8.19 0.90
C ILE A 82 -0.68 -9.31 0.12
N ARG A 83 0.05 -10.19 0.81
CA ARG A 83 0.69 -11.33 0.16
C ARG A 83 -0.32 -12.24 -0.53
N ASP A 84 -1.45 -12.53 0.12
CA ASP A 84 -2.48 -13.39 -0.46
C ASP A 84 -3.19 -12.73 -1.65
N LEU A 85 -3.40 -11.40 -1.61
CA LEU A 85 -3.86 -10.63 -2.79
C LEU A 85 -2.88 -10.74 -3.96
N TYR A 86 -1.57 -10.59 -3.70
CA TYR A 86 -0.54 -10.73 -4.74
C TYR A 86 -0.49 -12.14 -5.33
N LYS A 87 -0.57 -13.18 -4.50
CA LYS A 87 -0.62 -14.58 -4.96
C LYS A 87 -1.79 -14.86 -5.90
N ARG A 88 -2.89 -14.13 -5.72
CA ARG A 88 -4.11 -14.20 -6.54
C ARG A 88 -4.08 -13.28 -7.74
N GLN A 89 -2.97 -12.59 -7.98
CA GLN A 89 -2.82 -11.59 -9.04
C GLN A 89 -3.83 -10.43 -8.96
N LEU A 90 -4.44 -10.21 -7.78
CA LEU A 90 -5.34 -9.11 -7.51
C LEU A 90 -4.50 -7.88 -7.13
N LEU A 91 -4.03 -7.15 -8.15
CA LEU A 91 -3.16 -5.98 -8.00
C LEU A 91 -3.95 -4.73 -7.58
N PHE A 92 -4.48 -4.73 -6.36
CA PHE A 92 -5.16 -3.55 -5.83
C PHE A 92 -4.19 -2.47 -5.37
N ASN A 93 -4.41 -1.25 -5.84
CA ASN A 93 -3.76 -0.08 -5.25
C ASN A 93 -4.27 0.12 -3.82
N ARG A 94 -3.35 0.37 -2.89
CA ARG A 94 -3.64 0.64 -1.47
C ARG A 94 -4.57 1.83 -1.27
N LYS A 95 -4.55 2.81 -2.18
CA LYS A 95 -5.52 3.91 -2.20
C LYS A 95 -6.96 3.40 -2.31
N ILE A 96 -7.21 2.55 -3.29
CA ILE A 96 -8.55 2.00 -3.59
C ILE A 96 -8.97 1.09 -2.44
N LEU A 97 -8.06 0.23 -1.98
CA LEU A 97 -8.33 -0.66 -0.86
C LEU A 97 -8.73 0.10 0.40
N ALA A 98 -8.00 1.17 0.76
CA ALA A 98 -8.35 2.01 1.90
C ALA A 98 -9.69 2.74 1.73
N GLN A 99 -10.05 3.12 0.50
CA GLN A 99 -11.36 3.73 0.21
C GLN A 99 -12.49 2.72 0.39
N ILE A 100 -12.34 1.49 -0.12
CA ILE A 100 -13.31 0.40 0.04
C ILE A 100 -13.53 0.09 1.51
N THR A 101 -12.44 0.06 2.29
CA THR A 101 -12.49 -0.13 3.75
C THR A 101 -13.38 0.89 4.44
N ILE A 102 -13.31 2.15 4.03
CA ILE A 102 -14.10 3.23 4.63
C ILE A 102 -15.55 3.16 4.13
N ALA A 103 -15.75 2.96 2.83
CA ALA A 103 -17.06 2.98 2.20
C ALA A 103 -17.94 1.80 2.64
N SER A 104 -17.35 0.61 2.83
CA SER A 104 -18.09 -0.59 3.20
C SER A 104 -17.30 -1.43 4.21
N ARG A 105 -17.79 -1.46 5.44
CA ARG A 105 -17.08 -2.15 6.54
C ARG A 105 -17.04 -3.68 6.37
N ASN A 106 -17.97 -4.24 5.59
CA ASN A 106 -18.10 -5.69 5.38
C ASN A 106 -17.30 -6.22 4.17
N CYS A 107 -16.94 -5.38 3.19
CA CYS A 107 -16.34 -5.85 1.94
C CYS A 107 -15.00 -6.57 2.15
N LEU A 108 -14.15 -6.03 3.04
CA LEU A 108 -12.86 -6.63 3.39
C LEU A 108 -13.01 -8.03 4.01
N TYR A 109 -14.07 -8.22 4.78
CA TYR A 109 -14.38 -9.51 5.39
C TYR A 109 -14.80 -10.54 4.33
N LEU A 110 -15.66 -10.15 3.38
CA LEU A 110 -16.08 -11.01 2.26
C LEU A 110 -14.88 -11.45 1.42
N ILE A 111 -14.02 -10.50 1.01
CA ILE A 111 -12.81 -10.79 0.26
C ILE A 111 -11.91 -11.76 1.04
N SER A 112 -11.71 -11.53 2.34
CA SER A 112 -10.89 -12.42 3.16
C SER A 112 -11.49 -13.82 3.28
N ASN A 113 -12.81 -13.96 3.35
CA ASN A 113 -13.48 -15.25 3.43
C ASN A 113 -13.38 -16.03 2.12
N GLU A 114 -13.60 -15.38 0.98
CA GLU A 114 -13.37 -15.97 -0.34
C GLU A 114 -11.93 -16.48 -0.47
N ILE A 115 -10.97 -15.70 0.05
CA ILE A 115 -9.57 -16.09 0.05
C ILE A 115 -9.36 -17.39 0.86
N ARG A 116 -9.98 -17.48 2.04
CA ARG A 116 -9.84 -18.63 2.93
C ARG A 116 -10.49 -19.89 2.38
N ILE A 117 -11.68 -19.78 1.80
CA ILE A 117 -12.43 -20.91 1.24
C ILE A 117 -11.63 -21.60 0.12
N GLU A 118 -11.01 -20.82 -0.76
CA GLU A 118 -10.23 -21.39 -1.86
C GLU A 118 -8.97 -22.12 -1.39
N TYR A 119 -8.29 -21.62 -0.35
CA TYR A 119 -7.16 -22.32 0.25
C TYR A 119 -7.57 -23.69 0.80
N ILE A 120 -8.74 -23.77 1.44
CA ILE A 120 -9.32 -25.02 1.93
C ILE A 120 -9.64 -25.94 0.75
N LYS A 121 -10.29 -25.44 -0.30
CA LYS A 121 -10.57 -26.22 -1.53
C LYS A 121 -9.29 -26.80 -2.15
N LYS A 122 -8.24 -25.98 -2.28
CA LYS A 122 -6.95 -26.42 -2.83
C LYS A 122 -6.30 -27.49 -1.96
N PHE A 123 -6.33 -27.33 -0.65
CA PHE A 123 -5.78 -28.31 0.29
C PHE A 123 -6.53 -29.65 0.21
N ILE A 124 -7.86 -29.61 0.20
CA ILE A 124 -8.70 -30.82 0.07
C ILE A 124 -8.40 -31.54 -1.25
N ASN A 125 -8.31 -30.83 -2.38
CA ASN A 125 -7.98 -31.44 -3.67
C ASN A 125 -6.60 -32.14 -3.66
N ILE A 126 -5.59 -31.52 -3.05
CA ILE A 126 -4.27 -32.14 -2.91
C ILE A 126 -4.36 -33.39 -2.04
N ALA A 127 -5.07 -33.34 -0.91
CA ALA A 127 -5.24 -34.49 -0.03
C ALA A 127 -5.95 -35.66 -0.72
N ILE A 128 -7.00 -35.38 -1.49
CA ILE A 128 -7.71 -36.38 -2.30
C ILE A 128 -6.77 -36.99 -3.35
N PHE A 129 -5.99 -36.17 -4.05
CA PHE A 129 -5.03 -36.64 -5.06
C PHE A 129 -3.95 -37.55 -4.46
N VAL A 130 -3.36 -37.15 -3.34
CA VAL A 130 -2.34 -37.94 -2.63
C VAL A 130 -2.93 -39.27 -2.14
N ASN A 131 -4.12 -39.27 -1.54
CA ASN A 131 -4.77 -40.51 -1.12
C ASN A 131 -5.06 -41.44 -2.30
N LYS A 132 -5.50 -40.89 -3.44
CA LYS A 132 -5.73 -41.67 -4.66
C LYS A 132 -4.43 -42.28 -5.20
N ALA A 133 -3.32 -41.53 -5.18
CA ALA A 133 -2.00 -42.02 -5.59
C ALA A 133 -1.44 -43.10 -4.66
N ILE A 134 -1.61 -42.95 -3.34
CA ILE A 134 -1.22 -43.97 -2.34
C ILE A 134 -2.02 -45.26 -2.56
N PHE A 135 -3.33 -45.15 -2.78
CA PHE A 135 -4.18 -46.30 -3.05
C PHE A 135 -3.74 -47.03 -4.34
N ALA A 136 -3.52 -46.29 -5.43
CA ALA A 136 -3.04 -46.86 -6.69
C ALA A 136 -1.70 -47.61 -6.53
N ASN A 137 -0.74 -47.03 -5.80
CA ASN A 137 0.54 -47.68 -5.51
C ASN A 137 0.39 -48.95 -4.67
N LYS A 138 -0.53 -48.95 -3.69
CA LYS A 138 -0.81 -50.13 -2.86
C LYS A 138 -1.40 -51.27 -3.70
N VAL A 139 -2.34 -50.95 -4.60
CA VAL A 139 -2.92 -51.92 -5.54
C VAL A 139 -1.87 -52.46 -6.52
N ALA A 140 -1.03 -51.61 -7.10
CA ALA A 140 0.02 -52.04 -8.03
C ALA A 140 1.04 -53.00 -7.38
N ARG A 141 1.43 -52.75 -6.11
CA ARG A 141 2.29 -53.68 -5.35
C ARG A 141 1.63 -55.04 -5.14
N ILE A 142 0.33 -55.07 -4.85
CA ILE A 142 -0.42 -56.32 -4.67
C ILE A 142 -0.46 -57.10 -5.99
N ILE A 143 -0.78 -56.43 -7.11
CA ILE A 143 -0.82 -57.05 -8.43
C ILE A 143 0.55 -57.64 -8.81
N SER A 144 1.63 -56.86 -8.66
CA SER A 144 2.99 -57.32 -8.95
C SER A 144 3.39 -58.54 -8.12
N TYR A 145 2.99 -58.59 -6.84
CA TYR A 145 3.26 -59.73 -5.96
C TYR A 145 2.50 -60.99 -6.39
N ILE A 146 1.25 -60.82 -6.84
CA ILE A 146 0.45 -61.92 -7.38
C ILE A 146 1.09 -62.44 -8.66
N GLN A 147 1.43 -61.57 -9.61
CA GLN A 147 2.01 -61.94 -10.90
C GLN A 147 3.35 -62.68 -10.78
N GLY A 148 4.26 -62.19 -9.94
CA GLY A 148 5.54 -62.87 -9.70
C GLY A 148 5.41 -64.22 -8.98
N LYS A 149 4.31 -64.46 -8.26
CA LYS A 149 4.02 -65.76 -7.64
C LYS A 149 3.48 -66.79 -8.63
N TRP A 150 2.82 -66.34 -9.70
CA TRP A 150 2.34 -67.20 -10.79
C TRP A 150 3.45 -67.60 -11.78
N GLU A 151 4.51 -66.81 -11.93
CA GLU A 151 5.65 -67.15 -12.81
C GLU A 151 6.66 -68.13 -12.18
N LEU A 152 6.57 -68.39 -10.87
CA LEU A 152 7.44 -69.31 -10.13
C LEU A 152 6.80 -70.69 -9.88
N LEU A 153 5.57 -70.91 -10.37
CA LEU A 153 4.83 -72.17 -10.33
C LEU A 153 4.74 -72.76 -11.75
#